data_AF-A0A524G456-F1
#
_entry.id   AF-A0A524G456-F1
#
_cell.length_a   1.000
_cell.length_b   1.000
_cell.length_c   1.000
_cell.angle_alpha   90.00
_cell.angle_beta   90.00
_cell.angle_gamma   90.00
#
_symmetry.space_group_name_H-M   'P 1'
#
loop_
_entity.id
_entity.type
_entity.pdbx_description
1 polymer ?
#
loop_
_entity_poly.entity_id
_entity_poly.type
_entity_poly.pdbx_seq_one_letter_code
_entity_poly.pdbx_strand_id
1 'polypeptide(L)'
;MSQSESSPPTETGKILGSIYGSLIILFAVLLFLSTIFTSLTTDAAMRSFYLIFVVGAFLILIGAELAKILFKSGVTIIGFLGFLVFNLLMIIFGLAVFVDIVVPTVMDTTIQMVLLLLVGSLIWYVILVLISLREWKQKK
;
A
#
# COMPACT_ATOMS: atom_id res chain seq x y z
N MET A 1 32.50 20.60 16.18
CA MET A 1 31.40 19.61 16.12
C MET A 1 30.85 19.63 14.70
N SER A 2 31.29 18.69 13.87
CA SER A 2 30.72 18.49 12.53
C SER A 2 29.34 17.85 12.74
N GLN A 3 28.29 18.64 12.56
CA GLN A 3 26.94 18.10 12.38
C GLN A 3 27.03 17.25 11.12
N SER A 4 26.95 15.93 11.27
CA SER A 4 26.74 15.05 10.13
C SER A 4 25.37 15.42 9.56
N GLU A 5 25.35 16.15 8.46
CA GLU A 5 24.18 16.31 7.61
C GLU A 5 23.64 14.91 7.34
N SER A 6 22.56 14.54 8.02
CA SER A 6 21.88 13.28 7.73
C SER A 6 21.36 13.40 6.30
N SER A 7 22.06 12.74 5.41
CA SER A 7 21.73 12.60 3.99
C SER A 7 20.20 12.61 3.73
N PRO A 8 19.72 13.44 2.78
CA PRO A 8 18.29 13.65 2.52
C PRO A 8 17.44 12.37 2.35
N PRO A 9 17.89 11.28 1.70
CA PRO A 9 17.08 10.07 1.56
C PRO A 9 16.81 9.35 2.90
N THR A 10 17.67 9.50 3.90
CA THR A 10 17.56 8.78 5.18
C THR A 10 16.47 9.38 6.07
N GLU A 11 16.31 10.70 6.06
CA GLU A 11 15.27 11.39 6.81
C GLU A 11 13.89 11.21 6.17
N THR A 12 13.80 11.33 4.85
CA THR A 12 12.55 11.06 4.10
C THR A 12 12.09 9.61 4.29
N GLY A 13 13.02 8.65 4.29
CA GLY A 13 12.72 7.23 4.55
C GLY A 13 12.13 6.99 5.94
N LYS A 14 12.62 7.68 6.98
CA LYS A 14 12.06 7.59 8.34
C LYS A 14 10.63 8.13 8.41
N ILE A 15 10.38 9.29 7.78
CA ILE A 15 9.05 9.92 7.76
C ILE A 15 8.06 9.01 7.03
N LEU A 16 8.40 8.57 5.81
CA LEU A 16 7.52 7.68 5.04
C LEU A 16 7.33 6.32 5.71
N GLY A 17 8.36 5.78 6.37
CA GLY A 17 8.26 4.56 7.17
C GLY A 17 7.26 4.71 8.32
N SER A 18 7.28 5.84 9.02
CA SER A 18 6.32 6.14 10.10
C SER A 18 4.88 6.27 9.58
N ILE A 19 4.70 6.99 8.47
CA ILE A 19 3.39 7.13 7.82
C ILE A 19 2.88 5.76 7.36
N TYR A 20 3.72 4.98 6.69
CA TYR A 20 3.40 3.64 6.20
C TYR A 20 3.00 2.70 7.36
N GLY A 21 3.78 2.67 8.44
CA GLY A 21 3.47 1.89 9.63
C GLY A 21 2.13 2.28 10.26
N SER A 22 1.86 3.58 10.34
CA SER A 22 0.60 4.10 10.89
C SER A 22 -0.61 3.71 10.04
N LEU A 23 -0.45 3.75 8.71
CA LEU A 23 -1.48 3.31 7.77
C LEU A 23 -1.72 1.81 7.84
N ILE A 24 -0.69 0.98 8.06
CA ILE A 24 -0.86 -0.48 8.26
C ILE A 24 -1.71 -0.73 9.50
N ILE A 25 -1.40 -0.05 10.61
CA ILE A 25 -2.14 -0.19 11.86
C ILE A 25 -3.60 0.22 11.64
N LEU A 26 -3.84 1.37 10.99
CA LEU A 26 -5.18 1.82 10.67
C LEU A 26 -5.93 0.80 9.79
N PHE A 27 -5.28 0.27 8.76
CA PHE A 27 -5.87 -0.73 7.87
C PHE A 27 -6.23 -2.01 8.63
N ALA A 28 -5.34 -2.50 9.50
CA ALA A 28 -5.59 -3.67 10.34
C ALA A 28 -6.75 -3.44 11.31
N VAL A 29 -6.83 -2.27 11.95
CA VAL A 29 -7.96 -1.89 12.82
C VAL A 29 -9.26 -1.87 12.04
N LEU A 30 -9.28 -1.28 10.85
CA LEU A 30 -10.48 -1.22 10.02
C LEU A 30 -10.93 -2.62 9.54
N LEU A 31 -10.00 -3.51 9.21
CA LEU A 31 -10.30 -4.91 8.91
C LEU A 31 -10.82 -5.67 10.13
N PHE A 32 -10.25 -5.43 11.31
CA PHE A 32 -10.79 -6.03 12.53
C PHE A 32 -12.23 -5.58 12.78
N LEU A 33 -12.48 -4.27 12.70
CA LEU A 33 -13.80 -3.68 12.88
C LEU A 33 -14.79 -4.12 11.79
N SER A 34 -14.31 -4.51 10.60
CA SER A 34 -15.18 -4.99 9.52
C SER A 34 -16.00 -6.22 9.91
N THR A 35 -15.46 -7.07 10.79
CA THR A 35 -16.20 -8.22 11.34
C THR A 35 -17.45 -7.79 12.14
N ILE A 36 -17.39 -6.63 12.79
CA ILE A 36 -18.50 -6.01 13.54
C ILE A 36 -19.45 -5.29 12.58
N PHE A 37 -18.92 -4.73 11.49
CA PHE A 37 -19.68 -3.98 10.49
C PHE A 37 -20.68 -4.81 9.67
N THR A 38 -20.59 -6.14 9.74
CA THR A 38 -21.56 -7.07 9.12
C THR A 38 -23.01 -6.83 9.55
N SER A 39 -23.22 -6.25 10.73
CA SER A 39 -24.53 -5.89 11.29
C SER A 39 -25.03 -4.49 10.90
N LEU A 40 -24.23 -3.70 10.18
CA LEU A 40 -24.59 -2.34 9.76
C LEU A 40 -25.55 -2.32 8.58
N THR A 41 -26.22 -1.19 8.40
CA THR A 41 -27.01 -0.92 7.19
C THR A 41 -26.10 -0.85 5.95
N THR A 42 -26.64 -1.17 4.78
CA THR A 42 -25.88 -1.21 3.51
C THR A 42 -25.11 0.08 3.21
N ASP A 43 -25.68 1.26 3.49
CA ASP A 43 -25.00 2.55 3.30
C ASP A 43 -23.78 2.69 4.23
N ALA A 44 -23.91 2.30 5.50
CA ALA A 44 -22.80 2.35 6.45
C ALA A 44 -21.71 1.34 6.09
N ALA A 45 -22.07 0.13 5.65
CA ALA A 45 -21.13 -0.87 5.14
C ALA A 45 -20.33 -0.36 3.92
N MET A 46 -21.00 0.32 2.98
CA MET A 46 -20.33 0.91 1.80
C MET A 46 -19.39 2.06 2.15
N ARG A 47 -19.75 2.91 3.12
CA ARG A 47 -18.84 3.96 3.61
C ARG A 47 -17.60 3.38 4.27
N SER A 48 -17.76 2.31 5.06
CA SER A 48 -16.63 1.57 5.64
C SER A 48 -15.76 0.92 4.57
N PHE A 49 -16.35 0.38 3.50
CA PHE A 49 -15.61 -0.11 2.34
C PHE A 49 -14.76 1.00 1.72
N TYR A 50 -15.35 2.15 1.41
CA TYR A 50 -14.61 3.26 0.79
C TYR A 50 -13.46 3.75 1.67
N LEU A 51 -13.64 3.77 2.99
CA LEU A 51 -12.56 4.13 3.90
C LEU A 51 -11.39 3.14 3.82
N ILE A 52 -11.65 1.83 3.90
CA ILE A 52 -10.63 0.80 3.77
C ILE A 52 -9.97 0.82 2.39
N PHE A 53 -10.77 1.01 1.34
CA PHE A 53 -10.29 1.14 -0.03
C PHE A 53 -9.31 2.30 -0.17
N VAL A 54 -9.67 3.48 0.35
CA VAL A 54 -8.80 4.67 0.33
C VAL A 54 -7.53 4.45 1.13
N VAL A 55 -7.62 3.89 2.34
CA VAL A 55 -6.43 3.58 3.16
C VAL A 55 -5.53 2.57 2.45
N GLY A 56 -6.09 1.53 1.82
CA GLY A 56 -5.36 0.58 0.99
C GLY A 56 -4.66 1.25 -0.19
N ALA A 57 -5.33 2.16 -0.90
CA ALA A 57 -4.72 2.92 -1.98
C ALA A 57 -3.53 3.78 -1.50
N PHE A 58 -3.65 4.43 -0.34
CA PHE A 58 -2.54 5.18 0.25
C PHE A 58 -1.38 4.27 0.66
N LEU A 59 -1.66 3.08 1.20
CA LEU A 59 -0.61 2.09 1.50
C LEU A 59 0.15 1.65 0.25
N ILE A 60 -0.55 1.47 -0.88
CA ILE A 60 0.10 1.15 -2.17
C ILE A 60 1.07 2.28 -2.55
N LEU A 61 0.61 3.53 -2.52
CA LEU A 61 1.38 4.70 -2.97
C LEU A 61 2.57 5.00 -2.05
N ILE A 62 2.32 5.09 -0.74
CA ILE A 62 3.36 5.38 0.25
C ILE A 62 4.37 4.22 0.33
N GLY A 63 3.89 2.97 0.26
CA GLY A 63 4.77 1.81 0.20
C GLY A 63 5.66 1.82 -1.05
N ALA A 64 5.12 2.22 -2.20
CA ALA A 64 5.90 2.37 -3.43
C ALA A 64 7.02 3.42 -3.29
N GLU A 65 6.70 4.59 -2.75
CA GLU A 65 7.69 5.66 -2.56
C GLU A 65 8.73 5.27 -1.50
N LEU A 66 8.30 4.62 -0.42
CA LEU A 66 9.21 4.08 0.59
C LEU A 66 10.18 3.05 -0.03
N ALA A 67 9.67 2.13 -0.86
CA ALA A 67 10.48 1.13 -1.55
C ALA A 67 11.54 1.79 -2.44
N LYS A 68 11.16 2.83 -3.18
CA LYS A 68 12.06 3.60 -4.04
C LYS A 68 13.18 4.27 -3.24
N ILE A 69 12.86 4.86 -2.09
CA ILE A 69 13.87 5.48 -1.21
C ILE A 69 14.78 4.43 -0.62
N LEU A 70 14.23 3.32 -0.13
CA LEU A 70 15.00 2.19 0.39
C LEU A 70 15.98 1.63 -0.65
N PHE A 71 15.54 1.51 -1.91
CA PHE A 71 16.40 1.11 -3.02
C PHE A 71 17.54 2.12 -3.24
N LYS A 72 17.25 3.43 -3.20
CA LYS A 72 18.28 4.48 -3.27
C LYS A 72 19.26 4.44 -2.09
N SER A 73 18.80 4.01 -0.91
CA SER A 73 19.61 3.85 0.30
C SER A 73 20.47 2.59 0.33
N GLY A 74 20.41 1.73 -0.70
CA GLY A 74 21.29 0.55 -0.84
C GLY A 74 20.62 -0.80 -0.60
N VAL A 75 19.29 -0.85 -0.47
CA VAL A 75 18.56 -2.13 -0.46
C VAL A 75 18.74 -2.84 -1.81
N THR A 76 18.94 -4.16 -1.75
CA THR A 76 19.11 -4.98 -2.96
C THR A 76 17.85 -4.95 -3.83
N ILE A 77 18.02 -5.18 -5.13
CA ILE A 77 16.88 -5.22 -6.05
C ILE A 77 15.84 -6.29 -5.68
N ILE A 78 16.31 -7.40 -5.09
CA ILE A 78 15.44 -8.47 -4.56
C ILE A 78 14.63 -7.95 -3.37
N GLY A 79 15.25 -7.20 -2.45
CA GLY A 79 14.55 -6.59 -1.32
C GLY A 79 13.51 -5.55 -1.76
N PHE A 80 13.83 -4.74 -2.77
CA PHE A 80 12.90 -3.78 -3.37
C PHE A 80 11.68 -4.47 -3.99
N LEU A 81 11.90 -5.47 -4.84
CA LEU A 81 10.82 -6.22 -5.48
C LEU A 81 9.98 -6.99 -4.45
N GLY A 82 10.64 -7.63 -3.48
CA GLY A 82 9.97 -8.34 -2.40
C GLY A 82 9.05 -7.43 -1.59
N PHE A 83 9.51 -6.22 -1.26
CA PHE A 83 8.70 -5.24 -0.54
C PHE A 83 7.46 -4.81 -1.35
N LEU A 84 7.62 -4.50 -2.64
CA LEU A 84 6.49 -4.14 -3.50
C LEU A 84 5.46 -5.26 -3.57
N VAL A 85 5.90 -6.49 -3.83
CA VAL A 85 5.00 -7.66 -3.89
C VAL A 85 4.28 -7.87 -2.56
N PHE A 86 5.02 -7.80 -1.44
CA PHE A 86 4.43 -7.98 -0.11
C PHE A 86 3.38 -6.91 0.20
N ASN A 87 3.68 -5.64 -0.11
CA ASN A 87 2.74 -4.54 0.09
C ASN A 87 1.44 -4.75 -0.70
N LEU A 88 1.56 -5.13 -1.98
CA LEU A 88 0.41 -5.38 -2.83
C LEU A 88 -0.43 -6.56 -2.32
N LEU A 89 0.21 -7.68 -1.95
CA LEU A 89 -0.47 -8.86 -1.43
C LEU A 89 -1.24 -8.56 -0.14
N MET A 90 -0.62 -7.83 0.80
CA MET A 90 -1.27 -7.46 2.06
C MET A 90 -2.60 -6.71 1.81
N ILE A 91 -2.58 -5.75 0.90
CA ILE A 91 -3.72 -4.88 0.63
C ILE A 91 -4.80 -5.65 -0.12
N ILE A 92 -4.43 -6.51 -1.08
CA ILE A 92 -5.36 -7.38 -1.79
C ILE A 92 -6.05 -8.35 -0.82
N PHE A 93 -5.30 -9.04 0.02
CA PHE A 93 -5.89 -9.97 0.99
C PHE A 93 -6.81 -9.25 1.97
N GLY A 94 -6.40 -8.07 2.46
CA GLY A 94 -7.26 -7.25 3.31
C GLY A 94 -8.57 -6.86 2.63
N LEU A 95 -8.51 -6.33 1.40
CA LEU A 95 -9.70 -5.95 0.65
C LEU A 95 -10.58 -7.16 0.32
N ALA A 96 -9.99 -8.30 -0.03
CA ALA A 96 -10.73 -9.54 -0.31
C ALA A 96 -11.47 -10.03 0.94
N VAL A 97 -10.80 -10.05 2.10
CA VAL A 97 -11.44 -10.40 3.39
C VAL A 97 -12.59 -9.45 3.70
N PHE A 98 -12.43 -8.15 3.45
CA PHE A 98 -13.51 -7.19 3.67
C PHE A 98 -14.71 -7.45 2.75
N VAL A 99 -14.48 -7.65 1.46
CA VAL A 99 -15.53 -7.90 0.46
C VAL A 99 -16.31 -9.17 0.82
N ASP A 100 -15.60 -10.24 1.18
CA ASP A 100 -16.20 -11.52 1.56
C ASP A 100 -17.03 -11.44 2.85
N ILE A 101 -16.53 -10.73 3.88
CA ILE A 101 -17.19 -10.63 5.18
C ILE A 101 -18.37 -9.66 5.17
N VAL A 102 -18.22 -8.48 4.55
CA VAL A 102 -19.14 -7.33 4.79
C VAL A 102 -20.13 -7.10 3.66
N VAL A 103 -19.79 -7.48 2.42
CA VAL A 103 -20.56 -7.04 1.23
C VAL A 103 -21.00 -8.21 0.34
N PRO A 104 -21.69 -9.24 0.86
CA PRO A 104 -22.25 -10.30 0.01
C PRO A 104 -23.40 -9.79 -0.90
N THR A 105 -23.92 -8.58 -0.68
CA THR A 105 -25.13 -8.04 -1.35
C THR A 105 -24.88 -6.90 -2.35
N VAL A 106 -23.65 -6.36 -2.46
CA VAL A 106 -23.29 -5.25 -3.38
C VAL A 106 -22.13 -5.64 -4.31
N MET A 107 -22.12 -6.92 -4.72
CA MET A 107 -20.95 -7.62 -5.24
C MET A 107 -20.28 -6.96 -6.45
N ASP A 108 -21.02 -6.44 -7.43
CA ASP A 108 -20.41 -6.09 -8.71
C ASP A 108 -19.53 -4.83 -8.65
N THR A 109 -20.03 -3.75 -8.05
CA THR A 109 -19.29 -2.47 -8.01
C THR A 109 -18.05 -2.56 -7.13
N THR A 110 -18.17 -3.24 -5.98
CA THR A 110 -17.09 -3.38 -4.99
C THR A 110 -15.93 -4.20 -5.56
N ILE A 111 -16.25 -5.31 -6.25
CA ILE A 111 -15.27 -6.15 -6.95
C ILE A 111 -14.59 -5.35 -8.07
N GLN A 112 -15.35 -4.61 -8.87
CA GLN A 112 -14.78 -3.77 -9.93
C GLN A 112 -13.81 -2.71 -9.38
N MET A 113 -14.14 -2.08 -8.25
CA MET A 113 -13.24 -1.10 -7.63
C MET A 113 -11.94 -1.73 -7.13
N VAL A 114 -12.02 -2.89 -6.47
CA VAL A 114 -10.82 -3.64 -6.03
C VAL A 114 -9.98 -4.00 -7.25
N LEU A 115 -10.59 -4.50 -8.33
CA LEU A 115 -9.89 -4.82 -9.58
C LEU A 115 -9.21 -3.60 -10.21
N LEU A 116 -9.90 -2.45 -10.27
CA LEU A 116 -9.33 -1.20 -10.78
C LEU A 116 -8.11 -0.75 -9.97
N LEU A 117 -8.20 -0.81 -8.63
CA LEU A 117 -7.07 -0.51 -7.76
C LEU A 117 -5.90 -1.46 -8.02
N LEU A 118 -6.18 -2.75 -8.18
CA LEU A 118 -5.17 -3.79 -8.43
C LEU A 118 -4.44 -3.55 -9.74
N VAL A 119 -5.17 -3.34 -10.84
CA VAL A 119 -4.61 -3.07 -12.16
C VAL A 119 -3.82 -1.75 -12.15
N GLY A 120 -4.37 -0.69 -11.55
CA GLY A 120 -3.67 0.59 -11.41
C GLY A 120 -2.37 0.46 -10.62
N SER A 121 -2.38 -0.31 -9.53
CA SER A 121 -1.22 -0.57 -8.69
C SER A 121 -0.15 -1.38 -9.42
N LEU A 122 -0.54 -2.40 -10.17
CA LEU A 122 0.37 -3.21 -10.98
C LEU A 122 1.05 -2.34 -12.04
N ILE A 123 0.30 -1.51 -12.77
CA ILE A 123 0.85 -0.57 -13.74
C ILE A 123 1.85 0.37 -13.06
N TRP A 124 1.48 0.95 -11.92
CA TRP A 124 2.35 1.84 -11.16
C TRP A 124 3.65 1.15 -10.71
N TYR A 125 3.55 -0.09 -10.22
CA TYR A 125 4.71 -0.85 -9.74
C TYR A 125 5.63 -1.24 -10.89
N VAL A 126 5.09 -1.60 -12.06
CA VAL A 126 5.89 -1.83 -13.27
C VAL A 126 6.66 -0.55 -13.65
N ILE A 127 6.00 0.61 -13.64
CA ILE A 127 6.67 1.89 -13.92
C ILE A 127 7.81 2.14 -12.94
N LEU A 128 7.58 1.93 -11.64
CA LEU A 128 8.62 2.09 -10.61
C LEU A 128 9.78 1.11 -10.81
N VAL A 129 9.50 -0.15 -11.12
CA VAL A 129 10.53 -1.16 -11.40
C VAL A 129 11.37 -0.74 -12.61
N LEU A 130 10.75 -0.28 -13.70
CA LEU A 130 11.45 0.19 -14.89
C LEU A 130 12.35 1.40 -14.59
N ILE A 131 11.87 2.35 -13.78
CA ILE A 131 12.65 3.51 -13.34
C ILE A 131 13.84 3.05 -12.50
N SER A 132 13.63 2.21 -11.49
CA SER A 132 14.68 1.70 -10.61
C SER A 132 15.73 0.89 -11.37
N LEU A 133 15.32 0.07 -12.35
CA LEU A 133 16.22 -0.67 -13.22
C LEU A 133 17.06 0.25 -14.11
N ARG A 134 16.46 1.32 -14.65
CA ARG A 134 17.17 2.33 -15.42
C ARG A 134 18.23 3.04 -14.56
N GLU A 135 17.85 3.47 -13.35
CA GLU A 135 18.78 4.11 -12.40
C GLU A 135 19.93 3.15 -12.02
N TRP A 136 19.64 1.85 -11.84
CA TRP A 136 20.67 0.85 -11.52
C TRP A 136 21.66 0.64 -12.66
N LYS A 137 21.18 0.56 -13.91
CA LYS A 137 22.04 0.44 -15.09
C LYS A 137 22.94 1.65 -15.30
N GLN A 138 22.47 2.85 -14.94
CA GLN A 138 23.26 4.09 -15.07
C GLN A 138 24.35 4.25 -14.00
N LYS A 139 24.25 3.53 -12.87
CA LYS A 139 25.25 3.55 -11.80
C LYS A 139 26.37 2.51 -11.96
N LYS A 140 26.21 1.57 -12.89
CA LYS A 140 27.24 0.60 -13.31
C LYS A 140 28.00 1.14 -14.50
#